data_AF-A0A919L4E3-F1
#
_entry.id   AF-A0A919L4E3-F1
#
_cell.length_a   1.000
_cell.length_b   1.000
_cell.length_c   1.000
_cell.angle_alpha   90.00
_cell.angle_beta   90.00
_cell.angle_gamma   90.00
#
_symmetry.space_group_name_H-M   'P 1'
#
loop_
_entity.id
_entity.type
_entity.pdbx_description
1 polymer ?
#
loop_
_entity_poly.entity_id
_entity_poly.type
_entity_poly.pdbx_seq_one_letter_code
_entity_poly.pdbx_strand_id
1 'polypeptide(L)'
;MTWTIERTPGRPVHRTEAGQLTLPLRLSRNGEHATDAELVLSLADAEHLHAALCRALDGQPAPPSAPDCRDAVPAADVVEAAHALSARVAEANRRSRRRL
;
A
#
# COMPACT_ATOMS: atom_id res chain seq x y z
N MET A 1 19.91 -21.07 18.58
CA MET A 1 18.48 -21.38 18.48
C MET A 1 17.81 -20.19 17.81
N THR A 2 17.14 -20.41 16.68
CA THR A 2 16.69 -19.32 15.81
C THR A 2 15.20 -19.42 15.59
N TRP A 3 14.49 -18.29 15.75
CA TRP A 3 13.08 -18.17 15.43
C TRP A 3 12.91 -17.38 14.15
N THR A 4 12.00 -17.81 13.29
CA THR A 4 11.58 -17.06 12.10
C THR A 4 10.07 -16.86 12.12
N ILE A 5 9.66 -15.71 11.58
CA ILE A 5 8.25 -15.35 11.42
C ILE A 5 8.06 -15.06 9.93
N GLU A 6 7.11 -15.76 9.32
CA GLU A 6 6.80 -15.63 7.89
C GLU A 6 5.30 -15.49 7.69
N ARG A 7 4.88 -15.05 6.50
CA ARG A 7 3.47 -15.12 6.12
C ARG A 7 3.08 -16.57 5.95
N THR A 8 1.92 -16.98 6.46
CA THR A 8 1.44 -18.34 6.24
C THR A 8 1.13 -18.55 4.75
N PRO A 9 1.81 -19.49 4.06
CA PRO A 9 1.56 -19.74 2.64
C PRO A 9 0.09 -20.08 2.38
N GLY A 10 -0.48 -19.52 1.30
CA GLY A 10 -1.87 -19.78 0.92
C GLY A 10 -2.94 -19.15 1.83
N ARG A 11 -2.56 -18.44 2.91
CA ARG A 11 -3.51 -17.72 3.77
C ARG A 11 -3.39 -16.21 3.54
N PRO A 12 -4.32 -15.59 2.78
CA PRO A 12 -4.28 -14.17 2.52
C PRO A 12 -4.65 -13.36 3.78
N VAL A 13 -4.32 -12.07 3.75
CA VAL A 13 -4.86 -11.09 4.69
C VAL A 13 -6.38 -11.04 4.48
N HIS A 14 -7.14 -11.04 5.58
CA HIS A 14 -8.60 -11.02 5.52
C HIS A 14 -9.16 -10.00 6.52
N ARG A 15 -10.41 -9.59 6.29
CA ARG A 15 -11.16 -8.74 7.22
C ARG A 15 -11.98 -9.60 8.18
N THR A 16 -12.00 -9.21 9.44
CA THR A 16 -12.89 -9.78 10.45
C THR A 16 -14.27 -9.12 10.38
N GLU A 17 -15.27 -9.71 11.04
CA GLU A 17 -16.61 -9.12 11.20
C GLU A 17 -16.58 -7.76 11.91
N ALA A 18 -15.60 -7.56 12.80
CA ALA A 18 -15.37 -6.29 13.49
C ALA A 18 -14.66 -5.23 12.62
N GLY A 19 -14.40 -5.51 11.35
CA GLY A 19 -13.74 -4.59 10.41
C GLY A 19 -12.22 -4.47 10.58
N GLN A 20 -11.62 -5.27 11.47
CA GLN A 20 -10.15 -5.35 11.63
C GLN A 20 -9.53 -6.17 10.51
N LEU A 21 -8.26 -5.94 10.24
CA LEU A 21 -7.47 -6.73 9.28
C LEU A 21 -6.62 -7.77 10.03
N THR A 22 -6.70 -9.01 9.58
CA THR A 22 -5.94 -10.12 10.14
C THR A 22 -4.90 -10.58 9.14
N LEU A 23 -3.64 -10.60 9.55
CA LEU A 23 -2.51 -11.16 8.83
C LEU A 23 -2.10 -12.51 9.46
N PRO A 24 -2.35 -13.64 8.79
CA PRO A 24 -1.85 -14.94 9.22
C PRO A 24 -0.33 -15.04 9.13
N LEU A 25 0.28 -15.46 10.22
CA LEU A 25 1.72 -15.62 10.37
C LEU A 25 2.04 -17.06 10.78
N ARG A 26 3.16 -17.58 10.27
CA ARG A 26 3.75 -18.84 10.68
C ARG A 26 5.02 -18.55 11.47
N LEU A 27 5.13 -19.18 12.64
CA LEU A 27 6.33 -19.16 13.47
C LEU A 27 7.05 -20.49 13.32
N SER A 28 8.35 -20.43 13.03
CA SER A 28 9.20 -21.61 12.90
C SER A 28 10.40 -21.51 13.85
N ARG A 29 10.77 -22.63 14.47
CA ARG A 29 11.91 -22.75 15.40
C ARG A 29 12.94 -23.69 14.82
N ASN A 30 14.15 -23.19 14.59
CA ASN A 30 15.23 -23.93 13.94
C ASN A 30 14.80 -24.52 12.56
N GLY A 31 13.99 -23.78 11.80
CA GLY A 31 13.47 -24.21 10.49
C GLY A 31 12.19 -25.05 10.53
N GLU A 32 11.85 -25.63 11.68
CA GLU A 32 10.65 -26.44 11.85
C GLU A 32 9.43 -25.58 12.20
N HIS A 33 8.27 -25.90 11.63
CA HIS A 33 7.01 -25.24 11.99
C HIS A 33 6.75 -25.43 13.48
N ALA A 34 6.58 -24.33 14.21
CA ALA A 34 6.27 -24.36 15.63
C ALA A 34 4.79 -24.09 15.88
N THR A 35 4.25 -23.02 15.30
CA THR A 35 2.83 -22.65 15.44
C THR A 35 2.43 -21.60 14.41
N ASP A 36 1.12 -21.44 14.19
CA ASP A 36 0.56 -20.29 13.48
C ASP A 36 0.07 -19.23 14.48
N ALA A 37 0.19 -17.96 14.10
CA ALA A 37 -0.31 -16.82 14.85
C ALA A 37 -1.04 -15.85 13.92
N GLU A 38 -1.80 -14.94 14.50
CA GLU A 38 -2.52 -13.91 13.76
C GLU A 38 -2.15 -12.53 14.28
N LEU A 39 -1.68 -11.66 13.37
CA LEU A 39 -1.51 -10.25 13.66
C LEU A 39 -2.82 -9.54 13.30
N VAL A 40 -3.54 -9.11 14.33
CA VAL A 40 -4.78 -8.33 14.17
C VAL A 40 -4.45 -6.84 14.22
N LEU A 41 -4.87 -6.12 13.20
CA LEU A 41 -4.64 -4.69 13.03
C LEU A 41 -5.97 -3.97 12.95
N SER A 42 -6.06 -2.82 13.63
CA SER A 42 -7.11 -1.86 13.30
C SER A 42 -6.91 -1.34 11.86
N LEU A 43 -7.95 -0.73 11.29
CA LEU A 43 -7.81 -0.08 9.99
C LEU A 43 -6.71 0.98 10.02
N ALA A 44 -6.65 1.79 11.08
CA ALA A 44 -5.64 2.85 11.23
C ALA A 44 -4.22 2.27 11.30
N ASP A 45 -4.01 1.20 12.07
CA ASP A 45 -2.68 0.57 12.17
C ASP A 45 -2.26 -0.08 10.85
N ALA A 46 -3.21 -0.67 10.12
CA ALA A 46 -2.94 -1.23 8.82
C ALA A 46 -2.53 -0.16 7.79
N GLU A 47 -3.19 1.00 7.81
CA GLU A 47 -2.80 2.14 6.96
C GLU A 47 -1.41 2.67 7.31
N HIS A 48 -1.10 2.80 8.61
CA HIS A 48 0.24 3.19 9.04
C HIS A 48 1.31 2.20 8.61
N LEU A 49 1.04 0.89 8.77
CA LEU A 49 1.95 -0.17 8.32
C LEU A 49 2.12 -0.14 6.80
N HIS A 50 1.04 0.02 6.04
CA HIS A 50 1.09 0.17 4.59
C HIS A 50 1.99 1.34 4.19
N ALA A 51 1.78 2.52 4.76
CA ALA A 51 2.60 3.69 4.46
C ALA A 51 4.08 3.50 4.82
N ALA A 52 4.37 2.82 5.94
CA ALA A 52 5.75 2.48 6.33
C ALA A 52 6.41 1.52 5.34
N LEU A 53 5.70 0.49 4.89
CA LEU A 53 6.19 -0.46 3.89
C LEU A 53 6.40 0.23 2.53
N CYS A 54 5.46 1.06 2.09
CA CYS A 54 5.60 1.82 0.84
C CYS A 54 6.86 2.71 0.85
N ARG A 55 7.12 3.43 1.95
CA ARG A 55 8.34 4.24 2.09
C ARG A 55 9.61 3.39 2.10
N ALA A 56 9.60 2.23 2.77
CA ALA A 56 10.76 1.34 2.82
C ALA A 56 11.07 0.70 1.45
N LEU A 57 10.05 0.50 0.62
CA LEU A 57 10.17 -0.05 -0.73
C LEU A 57 10.45 1.01 -1.79
N ASP A 58 10.40 2.30 -1.45
CA ASP A 58 10.67 3.39 -2.39
C ASP A 58 12.11 3.30 -2.93
N GLY A 59 12.28 3.53 -4.23
CA GLY A 59 13.54 3.35 -4.95
C GLY A 59 14.05 1.90 -5.08
N GLN A 60 13.37 0.90 -4.49
CA GLN A 60 13.73 -0.51 -4.68
C GLN A 60 13.09 -1.07 -5.96
N PRO A 61 13.83 -1.80 -6.80
CA PRO A 61 13.26 -2.42 -7.98
C PRO A 61 12.12 -3.37 -7.58
N ALA A 62 11.00 -3.31 -8.31
CA ALA A 62 9.92 -4.26 -8.13
C ALA A 62 10.37 -5.63 -8.66
N PRO A 63 10.24 -6.72 -7.89
CA PRO A 63 10.47 -8.06 -8.44
C PRO A 63 9.42 -8.37 -9.53
N PRO A 64 9.70 -9.31 -10.46
CA PRO A 64 8.75 -9.70 -11.51
C PRO A 64 7.40 -10.22 -10.99
N SER A 65 7.36 -10.65 -9.73
CA SER A 65 6.16 -11.12 -9.03
C SER A 65 5.51 -10.03 -8.16
N ALA A 66 5.93 -8.78 -8.27
CA ALA A 66 5.33 -7.69 -7.54
C ALA A 66 3.87 -7.48 -7.96
N PRO A 67 3.00 -7.07 -7.02
CA PRO A 67 1.62 -6.71 -7.37
C PRO A 67 1.58 -5.44 -8.22
N ASP A 68 0.59 -5.36 -9.12
CA ASP A 68 0.35 -4.25 -10.05
C ASP A 68 0.31 -2.87 -9.38
N CYS A 69 -0.01 -2.80 -8.08
CA CYS A 69 0.02 -1.55 -7.32
C CYS A 69 1.44 -0.95 -7.15
N ARG A 70 2.51 -1.67 -7.54
CA ARG A 70 3.88 -1.16 -7.62
C ARG A 70 4.27 -0.66 -9.00
N ASP A 71 3.42 -0.84 -10.00
CA ASP A 71 3.58 -0.16 -11.28
C ASP A 71 3.28 1.31 -11.03
N ALA A 72 4.35 2.09 -10.89
CA ALA A 72 4.21 3.54 -10.80
C ALA A 72 3.41 4.01 -12.01
N VAL A 73 2.32 4.76 -11.77
CA VAL A 73 1.82 5.65 -12.81
C VAL A 73 3.03 6.53 -13.19
N PRO A 74 3.48 6.53 -14.45
CA PRO A 74 4.64 7.31 -14.85
C PRO A 74 4.49 8.74 -14.32
N ALA A 75 5.50 9.25 -13.60
CA ALA A 75 5.45 10.59 -13.00
C ALA A 75 5.15 11.69 -14.05
N ALA A 76 5.50 11.44 -15.32
CA ALA A 76 5.13 12.26 -16.46
C ALA A 76 3.61 12.45 -16.60
N ASP A 77 2.83 11.38 -16.43
CA ASP A 77 1.37 11.40 -16.62
C ASP A 77 0.68 12.21 -15.52
N VAL A 78 1.20 12.16 -14.27
CA VAL A 78 0.62 12.96 -13.18
C VAL A 78 1.03 14.43 -13.25
N VAL A 79 2.24 14.75 -13.74
CA VAL A 79 2.66 16.14 -13.99
C VAL A 79 1.86 16.77 -15.13
N GLU A 80 1.64 16.04 -16.22
CA GLU A 80 0.83 16.51 -17.34
C GLU A 80 -0.62 16.74 -16.92
N ALA A 81 -1.21 15.78 -16.17
CA ALA A 81 -2.55 15.94 -15.63
C ALA A 81 -2.68 17.15 -14.67
N ALA A 82 -1.68 17.38 -13.83
CA ALA A 82 -1.65 18.53 -12.92
C ALA A 82 -1.55 19.87 -13.67
N HIS A 83 -0.75 19.94 -14.73
CA HIS A 83 -0.65 21.11 -15.61
C HIS A 83 -1.98 21.36 -16.34
N ALA A 84 -2.60 20.32 -16.89
CA ALA A 84 -3.89 20.41 -17.56
C ALA A 84 -5.00 20.89 -16.61
N LEU A 85 -5.03 20.39 -15.37
CA LEU A 85 -5.99 20.84 -14.36
C LEU A 85 -5.77 22.31 -13.99
N SER A 86 -4.52 22.72 -13.79
CA SER A 86 -4.16 24.11 -13.46
C SER A 86 -4.57 25.08 -14.57
N ALA A 87 -4.35 24.71 -15.84
CA ALA A 87 -4.77 25.50 -16.99
C ALA A 87 -6.30 25.66 -17.06
N ARG A 88 -7.05 24.59 -16.78
CA ARG A 88 -8.52 24.63 -16.74
C ARG A 88 -9.05 25.54 -15.63
N VAL A 89 -8.43 25.50 -14.46
CA VAL A 89 -8.79 26.39 -13.33
C VAL A 89 -8.49 27.85 -13.67
N ALA A 90 -7.33 28.13 -14.26
CA ALA A 90 -6.97 29.48 -14.69
C ALA A 90 -7.95 30.04 -15.73
N GLU A 91 -8.35 29.21 -16.71
CA GLU A 91 -9.33 29.60 -17.72
C GLU A 91 -10.72 29.85 -17.14
N ALA A 92 -11.19 28.98 -16.23
CA ALA A 92 -12.45 29.18 -15.53
C ALA A 92 -12.47 30.51 -14.75
N ASN A 93 -11.39 30.81 -14.02
CA ASN A 93 -11.26 32.07 -13.27
C ASN A 93 -11.25 33.30 -14.18
N ARG A 94 -10.59 33.24 -15.35
CA ARG A 94 -10.62 34.33 -16.34
C ARG A 94 -12.03 34.57 -16.88
N ARG A 95 -12.78 33.50 -17.18
CA ARG A 95 -14.18 33.60 -17.65
C ARG A 95 -15.09 34.21 -16.58
N SER A 96 -14.94 33.82 -15.32
CA SER A 96 -15.72 34.37 -14.21
C SER A 96 -15.45 35.87 -14.01
N ARG A 97 -14.19 36.30 -14.08
CA ARG A 97 -13.80 37.72 -13.94
C ARG A 97 -14.26 38.62 -15.10
N ARG A 98 -14.47 38.08 -16.29
CA ARG A 98 -14.99 38.82 -17.46
C ARG A 98 -16.52 38.96 -17.46
N ARG A 99 -17.21 38.24 -16.58
CA ARG A 99 -18.68 38.27 -16.43
C ARG A 99 -19.16 39.15 -15.28
N LEU A 100 -18.23 39.73 -14.52
CA LEU A 100 -18.44 40.76 -13.49
C LEU A 100 -18.10 42.12 -14.08
#